data_AF-A0A523QJD6-F1
#
_entry.id   AF-A0A523QJD6-F1
#
_cell.length_a   1.000
_cell.length_b   1.000
_cell.length_c   1.000
_cell.angle_alpha   90.00
_cell.angle_beta   90.00
_cell.angle_gamma   90.00
#
_symmetry.space_group_name_H-M   'P 1'
#
loop_
_entity.id
_entity.type
_entity.pdbx_description
1 polymer ?
#
loop_
_entity_poly.entity_id
_entity_poly.type
_entity_poly.pdbx_seq_one_letter_code
_entity_poly.pdbx_strand_id
1 'polypeptide(L)'
;MKNRRRAREIALQTLYEADIRGVPSQKVLESIFSRYRFKAEVKEFTEKSVLGTSQYLSSIDFLIKKYAENWSLDRIATVDRNILRFAIYELLLVEEVPPIVSINEGVEIAKRYGAADSGRFVNGILDKIRKEREPSGPLKWNHLKSRLQTDPCLNELIRSKTKEKLWLVGGCIRDLLLGKEPQDLDVMTEDPDFSTARKFARQKQKELIELSPEVRRLHLSEGEIIDFTLKKSCDLRGDLFRRDFTINALALDLDFIKEAPLCLVDPDTGLEDLISGRIKVLKESSFDDDPLRILRVFRLAVELKFEIEEDTFSLIRSKSSLIHKVAGERIKDELFLILRDAESHRYLENPSAALLLKHILGRDPYLDRLRSLEALLPDVEKIDKDLQGQLALHLKERSQEAGTRGELLKLAALTFSPEKAKTRLSSLGRELKLGTRKVKILQRMEKLYPRLEKLIAEWRDPYSVAEFLIMAKKETVEVCLLFLVLNSKGEACRSSTLELLKEYFDKVELILHPARLIRGEELMKKLAIAPGPDLSFLLEKIHQAQLVGDVKNSSQALEYARKLLPAPGPTKKT
;
A
#
# COMPACT_ATOMS: atom_id res chain seq x y z
N MET A 1 -21.54 -42.05 15.67
CA MET A 1 -21.22 -40.98 16.66
C MET A 1 -20.78 -41.50 18.03
N LYS A 2 -21.48 -42.47 18.66
CA LYS A 2 -21.17 -42.94 20.03
C LYS A 2 -19.72 -43.44 20.22
N ASN A 3 -19.14 -44.14 19.24
CA ASN A 3 -17.75 -44.63 19.29
C ASN A 3 -16.71 -43.49 19.25
N ARG A 4 -16.88 -42.49 18.36
CA ARG A 4 -15.98 -41.33 18.25
C ARG A 4 -16.02 -40.45 19.50
N ARG A 5 -17.21 -40.22 20.09
CA ARG A 5 -17.32 -39.52 21.38
C ARG A 5 -16.56 -40.25 22.49
N ARG A 6 -16.70 -41.58 22.56
CA ARG A 6 -15.96 -42.40 23.52
C ARG A 6 -14.45 -42.31 23.31
N ALA A 7 -13.99 -42.28 22.06
CA ALA A 7 -12.58 -42.12 21.73
C ALA A 7 -12.02 -40.77 22.22
N ARG A 8 -12.79 -39.68 22.10
CA ARG A 8 -12.42 -38.35 22.61
C ARG A 8 -12.41 -38.26 24.12
N GLU A 9 -13.33 -38.94 24.82
CA GLU A 9 -13.29 -39.06 26.29
C GLU A 9 -12.00 -39.74 26.76
N ILE A 10 -11.57 -40.81 26.08
CA ILE A 10 -10.32 -41.50 26.39
C ILE A 10 -9.11 -40.61 26.05
N ALA A 11 -9.17 -39.87 24.94
CA ALA A 11 -8.12 -38.92 24.57
C ALA A 11 -7.96 -37.82 25.63
N LEU A 12 -9.07 -37.27 26.14
CA LEU A 12 -9.07 -36.31 27.25
C LEU A 12 -8.41 -36.89 28.50
N GLN A 13 -8.81 -38.11 28.92
CA GLN A 13 -8.23 -38.77 30.09
C GLN A 13 -6.71 -39.00 29.93
N THR A 14 -6.30 -39.43 28.75
CA THR A 14 -4.89 -39.70 28.43
C THR A 14 -4.06 -38.43 28.46
N LEU A 15 -4.53 -37.36 27.81
CA LEU A 15 -3.85 -36.06 27.77
C LEU A 15 -3.83 -35.41 29.16
N TYR A 16 -4.92 -35.50 29.92
CA TYR A 16 -5.00 -35.00 31.28
C TYR A 16 -4.00 -35.69 32.22
N GLU A 17 -3.92 -37.03 32.18
CA GLU A 17 -2.96 -37.78 32.99
C GLU A 17 -1.51 -37.46 32.57
N ALA A 18 -1.23 -37.36 31.27
CA ALA A 18 0.07 -36.98 30.76
C ALA A 18 0.50 -35.57 31.22
N ASP A 19 -0.41 -34.61 31.13
CA ASP A 19 -0.20 -33.20 31.50
C ASP A 19 0.07 -33.04 33.00
N ILE A 20 -0.65 -33.76 33.86
CA ILE A 20 -0.45 -33.72 35.32
C ILE A 20 0.84 -34.42 35.75
N ARG A 21 1.14 -35.59 35.17
CA ARG A 21 2.29 -36.40 35.57
C ARG A 21 3.59 -35.94 34.90
N GLY A 22 3.52 -35.05 33.91
CA GLY A 22 4.67 -34.63 33.11
C GLY A 22 5.31 -35.76 32.31
N VAL A 23 4.51 -36.75 31.90
CA VAL A 23 5.00 -37.94 31.17
C VAL A 23 4.54 -37.89 29.70
N PRO A 24 5.28 -38.51 28.77
CA PRO A 24 4.84 -38.61 27.38
C PRO A 24 3.47 -39.29 27.25
N SER A 25 2.55 -38.64 26.52
CA SER A 25 1.18 -39.11 26.26
C SER A 25 1.13 -40.51 25.65
N GLN A 26 2.10 -40.86 24.80
CA GLN A 26 2.30 -42.20 24.24
C GLN A 26 2.33 -43.30 25.32
N LYS A 27 3.09 -43.08 26.41
CA LYS A 27 3.25 -44.08 27.48
C LYS A 27 1.94 -44.27 28.27
N VAL A 28 1.19 -43.19 28.46
CA VAL A 28 -0.13 -43.25 29.12
C VAL A 28 -1.13 -44.00 28.24
N LEU A 29 -1.12 -43.72 26.95
CA LEU A 29 -1.98 -44.38 25.97
C LEU A 29 -1.75 -45.89 25.92
N GLU A 30 -0.48 -46.32 25.86
CA GLU A 30 -0.09 -47.74 25.89
C GLU A 30 -0.57 -48.45 27.16
N SER A 31 -0.42 -47.79 28.32
CA SER A 31 -0.92 -48.29 29.60
C SER A 31 -2.44 -48.49 29.58
N ILE A 32 -3.21 -47.50 29.08
CA ILE A 32 -4.67 -47.60 29.00
C ILE A 32 -5.10 -48.73 28.06
N PHE A 33 -4.47 -48.85 26.88
CA PHE A 33 -4.79 -49.91 25.91
C PHE A 33 -4.38 -51.31 26.37
N SER A 34 -3.39 -51.44 27.24
CA SER A 34 -3.02 -52.74 27.84
C SER A 34 -4.02 -53.21 28.91
N ARG A 35 -4.66 -52.27 29.62
CA ARG A 35 -5.56 -52.55 30.75
C ARG A 35 -7.00 -52.79 30.33
N TYR A 36 -7.45 -52.18 29.24
CA TYR A 36 -8.84 -52.19 28.82
C TYR A 36 -8.99 -52.62 27.36
N ARG A 37 -10.05 -53.39 27.06
CA ARG A 37 -10.38 -53.78 25.68
C ARG A 37 -11.31 -52.74 25.03
N PHE A 38 -10.88 -52.22 23.89
CA PHE A 38 -11.65 -51.30 23.07
C PHE A 38 -11.88 -51.88 21.68
N LYS A 39 -12.91 -51.38 20.97
CA LYS A 39 -13.10 -51.65 19.54
C LYS A 39 -11.96 -51.00 18.75
N ALA A 40 -11.55 -51.61 17.62
CA ALA A 40 -10.44 -51.12 16.80
C ALA A 40 -10.61 -49.64 16.40
N GLU A 41 -11.79 -49.25 15.90
CA GLU A 41 -12.13 -47.87 15.54
C GLU A 41 -11.92 -46.85 16.67
N VAL A 42 -12.20 -47.24 17.92
CA VAL A 42 -12.04 -46.35 19.08
C VAL A 42 -10.56 -46.19 19.40
N LYS A 43 -9.81 -47.30 19.32
CA LYS A 43 -8.37 -47.32 19.56
C LYS A 43 -7.63 -46.43 18.56
N GLU A 44 -7.90 -46.63 17.26
CA GLU A 44 -7.29 -45.87 16.16
C GLU A 44 -7.59 -44.37 16.26
N PHE A 45 -8.85 -43.99 16.53
CA PHE A 45 -9.21 -42.58 16.64
C PHE A 45 -8.61 -41.93 17.89
N THR A 46 -8.61 -42.61 19.04
CA THR A 46 -7.96 -42.10 20.25
C THR A 46 -6.46 -41.92 20.04
N GLU A 47 -5.78 -42.89 19.42
CA GLU A 47 -4.36 -42.81 19.13
C GLU A 47 -4.04 -41.63 18.21
N LYS A 48 -4.79 -41.48 17.11
CA LYS A 48 -4.68 -40.33 16.20
C LYS A 48 -4.85 -39.00 16.94
N SER A 49 -5.90 -38.86 17.75
CA SER A 49 -6.14 -37.63 18.53
C SER A 49 -5.03 -37.35 19.54
N VAL A 50 -4.59 -38.32 20.33
CA VAL A 50 -3.60 -38.11 21.40
C VAL A 50 -2.21 -37.81 20.83
N LEU A 51 -1.76 -38.62 19.87
CA LEU A 51 -0.42 -38.47 19.29
C LEU A 51 -0.34 -37.23 18.42
N GLY A 52 -1.37 -36.97 17.62
CA GLY A 52 -1.47 -35.75 16.84
C GLY A 52 -1.49 -34.49 17.72
N THR A 53 -2.29 -34.48 18.79
CA THR A 53 -2.30 -33.34 19.74
C THR A 53 -0.93 -33.14 20.39
N SER A 54 -0.22 -34.22 20.71
CA SER A 54 1.10 -34.16 21.36
C SER A 54 2.19 -33.67 20.41
N GLN A 55 2.13 -34.09 19.15
CA GLN A 55 3.03 -33.65 18.09
C GLN A 55 2.92 -32.14 17.86
N TYR A 56 1.69 -31.61 17.82
CA TYR A 56 1.43 -30.19 17.57
C TYR A 56 1.17 -29.39 18.85
N LEU A 57 1.60 -29.88 20.01
CA LEU A 57 1.23 -29.32 21.30
C LEU A 57 1.63 -27.86 21.44
N SER A 58 2.86 -27.51 21.03
CA SER A 58 3.37 -26.13 21.10
C SER A 58 2.54 -25.17 20.24
N SER A 59 2.19 -25.61 19.04
CA SER A 59 1.37 -24.88 18.06
C SER A 59 -0.06 -24.65 18.56
N ILE A 60 -0.65 -25.69 19.14
CA ILE A 60 -2.00 -25.68 19.70
C ILE A 60 -2.06 -24.81 20.95
N ASP A 61 -1.12 -24.97 21.87
CA ASP A 61 -1.01 -24.15 23.09
C ASP A 61 -0.83 -22.67 22.78
N PHE A 62 -0.10 -22.37 21.70
CA PHE A 62 0.02 -21.00 21.21
C PHE A 62 -1.34 -20.43 20.78
N LEU A 63 -2.15 -21.19 20.01
CA LEU A 63 -3.48 -20.76 19.61
C LEU A 63 -4.42 -20.58 20.81
N ILE A 64 -4.39 -21.49 21.77
CA ILE A 64 -5.19 -21.35 23.00
C ILE A 64 -4.82 -20.07 23.74
N LYS A 65 -3.52 -19.81 23.94
CA LYS A 65 -3.02 -18.56 24.56
C LYS A 65 -3.50 -17.33 23.82
N LYS A 66 -3.56 -17.39 22.49
CA LYS A 66 -3.96 -16.25 21.66
C LYS A 66 -5.42 -15.87 21.90
N TYR A 67 -6.34 -16.83 21.89
CA TYR A 67 -7.78 -16.54 21.98
C TYR A 67 -8.34 -16.54 23.41
N ALA A 68 -7.58 -17.01 24.39
CA ALA A 68 -7.90 -16.87 25.80
C ALA A 68 -7.49 -15.49 26.33
N GLU A 69 -8.27 -14.46 25.98
CA GLU A 69 -8.09 -13.06 26.43
C GLU A 69 -7.79 -13.00 27.95
N ASN A 70 -6.58 -12.57 28.33
CA ASN A 70 -6.13 -12.37 29.73
C ASN A 70 -5.91 -13.61 30.61
N TRP A 71 -5.87 -14.83 30.05
CA TRP A 71 -5.54 -16.05 30.82
C TRP A 71 -4.18 -16.61 30.39
N SER A 72 -3.29 -16.87 31.35
CA SER A 72 -2.17 -17.78 31.10
C SER A 72 -2.70 -19.20 30.97
N LEU A 73 -2.05 -20.06 30.17
CA LEU A 73 -2.48 -21.46 30.04
C LEU A 73 -2.60 -22.17 31.38
N ASP A 74 -1.76 -21.79 32.34
CA ASP A 74 -1.73 -22.37 33.67
C ASP A 74 -2.95 -21.99 34.51
N ARG A 75 -3.62 -20.87 34.17
CA ARG A 75 -4.87 -20.46 34.80
C ARG A 75 -6.09 -21.18 34.23
N ILE A 76 -6.01 -21.70 33.01
CA ILE A 76 -7.10 -22.49 32.42
C ILE A 76 -7.16 -23.84 33.13
N ALA A 77 -8.36 -24.28 33.52
CA ALA A 77 -8.57 -25.58 34.14
C ALA A 77 -7.94 -26.69 33.27
N THR A 78 -7.19 -27.60 33.88
CA THR A 78 -6.46 -28.67 33.18
C THR A 78 -7.36 -29.48 32.25
N VAL A 79 -8.63 -29.69 32.64
CA VAL A 79 -9.64 -30.37 31.81
C VAL A 79 -9.95 -29.53 30.57
N ASP A 80 -10.34 -28.28 30.73
CA ASP A 80 -10.69 -27.37 29.62
C ASP A 80 -9.52 -27.15 28.66
N ARG A 81 -8.30 -27.00 29.21
CA ARG A 81 -7.08 -26.88 28.41
C ARG A 81 -6.85 -28.11 27.53
N ASN A 82 -6.98 -29.32 28.08
CA ASN A 82 -6.80 -30.54 27.30
C ASN A 82 -7.96 -30.79 26.32
N ILE A 83 -9.18 -30.33 26.63
CA ILE A 83 -10.30 -30.32 25.67
C ILE A 83 -10.00 -29.43 24.47
N LEU A 84 -9.58 -28.19 24.73
CA LEU A 84 -9.17 -27.27 23.67
C LEU A 84 -8.03 -27.86 22.84
N ARG A 85 -7.04 -28.49 23.49
CA ARG A 85 -5.89 -29.06 22.79
C ARG A 85 -6.28 -30.08 21.72
N PHE A 86 -7.04 -31.12 22.09
CA PHE A 86 -7.44 -32.12 21.09
C PHE A 86 -8.50 -31.60 20.12
N ALA A 87 -9.39 -30.68 20.56
CA ALA A 87 -10.43 -30.14 19.69
C ALA A 87 -9.84 -29.23 18.60
N ILE A 88 -8.81 -28.44 18.91
CA ILE A 88 -8.09 -27.62 17.93
C ILE A 88 -7.31 -28.50 16.95
N TYR A 89 -6.64 -29.55 17.44
CA TYR A 89 -6.01 -30.54 16.56
C TYR A 89 -7.01 -31.12 15.57
N GLU A 90 -8.16 -31.59 16.07
CA GLU A 90 -9.20 -32.18 15.25
C GLU A 90 -9.80 -31.18 14.25
N LEU A 91 -10.03 -29.94 14.68
CA LEU A 91 -10.60 -28.86 13.87
C LEU A 91 -9.69 -28.44 12.71
N LEU A 92 -8.37 -28.43 12.90
CA LEU A 92 -7.41 -27.91 11.92
C LEU A 92 -6.72 -28.98 11.09
N LEU A 93 -6.61 -30.22 11.59
CA LEU A 93 -5.73 -31.24 11.01
C LEU A 93 -6.39 -32.57 10.69
N VAL A 94 -7.64 -32.79 11.11
CA VAL A 94 -8.34 -34.05 10.86
C VAL A 94 -9.42 -33.84 9.81
N GLU A 95 -9.06 -34.00 8.53
CA GLU A 95 -9.98 -33.80 7.39
C GLU A 95 -11.23 -34.69 7.42
N GLU A 96 -11.13 -35.87 8.03
CA GLU A 96 -12.24 -36.82 8.19
C GLU A 96 -13.35 -36.35 9.18
N VAL A 97 -13.13 -35.23 9.87
CA VAL A 97 -14.10 -34.67 10.81
C VAL A 97 -14.48 -33.24 10.39
N PRO A 98 -15.77 -32.98 10.13
CA PRO A 98 -16.23 -31.62 9.84
C PRO A 98 -15.94 -30.67 11.01
N PRO A 99 -15.44 -29.43 10.78
CA PRO A 99 -15.07 -28.50 11.84
C PRO A 99 -16.19 -28.24 12.87
N ILE A 100 -17.43 -28.11 12.41
CA ILE A 100 -18.60 -27.90 13.30
C ILE A 100 -18.80 -29.09 14.24
N VAL A 101 -18.53 -30.32 13.78
CA VAL A 101 -18.62 -31.53 14.60
C VAL A 101 -17.52 -31.54 15.66
N SER A 102 -16.29 -31.15 15.32
CA SER A 102 -15.18 -31.04 16.28
C SER A 102 -15.51 -30.05 17.41
N ILE A 103 -16.13 -28.91 17.08
CA ILE A 103 -16.57 -27.91 18.06
C ILE A 103 -17.67 -28.46 18.95
N ASN A 104 -18.75 -28.96 18.35
CA ASN A 104 -19.90 -29.47 19.12
C ASN A 104 -19.47 -30.58 20.08
N GLU A 105 -18.60 -31.49 19.64
CA GLU A 105 -18.11 -32.58 20.50
C GLU A 105 -17.18 -32.07 21.60
N GLY A 106 -16.30 -31.10 21.33
CA GLY A 106 -15.50 -30.44 22.36
C GLY A 106 -16.36 -29.75 23.42
N VAL A 107 -17.41 -29.03 23.01
CA VAL A 107 -18.34 -28.33 23.90
C VAL A 107 -19.15 -29.30 24.76
N GLU A 108 -19.65 -30.40 24.18
CA GLU A 108 -20.39 -31.41 24.92
C GLU A 108 -19.52 -32.14 25.95
N ILE A 109 -18.25 -32.40 25.63
CA ILE A 109 -17.28 -32.94 26.59
C ILE A 109 -16.98 -31.93 27.70
N ALA A 110 -16.85 -30.65 27.36
CA ALA A 110 -16.63 -29.57 28.34
C ALA A 110 -17.80 -29.42 29.32
N LYS A 111 -19.05 -29.52 28.86
CA LYS A 111 -20.23 -29.52 29.73
C LYS A 111 -20.29 -30.72 30.69
N ARG A 112 -19.70 -31.85 30.29
CA ARG A 112 -19.75 -33.10 31.07
C ARG A 112 -18.64 -33.20 32.12
N TYR A 113 -17.43 -32.74 31.78
CA TYR A 113 -16.24 -32.93 32.61
C TYR A 113 -15.67 -31.62 33.18
N GLY A 114 -16.07 -30.47 32.65
CA GLY A 114 -15.66 -29.14 33.10
C GLY A 114 -16.62 -28.52 34.12
N ALA A 115 -16.41 -27.23 34.39
CA ALA A 115 -17.27 -26.41 35.24
C ALA A 115 -18.50 -25.88 34.47
N ALA A 116 -19.41 -25.20 35.18
CA ALA A 116 -20.66 -24.69 34.60
C ALA A 116 -20.44 -23.81 33.35
N ASP A 117 -19.37 -23.01 33.32
CA ASP A 117 -19.05 -22.09 32.21
C ASP A 117 -18.13 -22.69 31.13
N SER A 118 -17.56 -23.89 31.35
CA SER A 118 -16.57 -24.50 30.46
C SER A 118 -17.10 -24.72 29.04
N GLY A 119 -18.38 -25.10 28.90
CA GLY A 119 -19.01 -25.27 27.59
C GLY A 119 -19.03 -23.98 26.76
N ARG A 120 -19.36 -22.84 27.38
CA ARG A 120 -19.40 -21.53 26.70
C ARG A 120 -17.99 -21.05 26.35
N PHE A 121 -17.04 -21.24 27.27
CA PHE A 121 -15.64 -20.88 27.07
C PHE A 121 -15.00 -21.64 25.91
N VAL A 122 -15.12 -22.98 25.90
CA VAL A 122 -14.60 -23.83 24.82
C VAL A 122 -15.24 -23.49 23.48
N ASN A 123 -16.56 -23.28 23.45
CA ASN A 123 -17.24 -22.88 22.21
C ASN A 123 -16.70 -21.56 21.66
N GLY A 124 -16.53 -20.55 22.52
CA GLY A 124 -16.04 -19.23 22.12
C GLY A 124 -14.66 -19.28 21.45
N ILE A 125 -13.71 -20.02 22.02
CA ILE A 125 -12.36 -20.15 21.46
C ILE A 125 -12.39 -20.90 20.12
N LEU A 126 -13.06 -22.06 20.07
CA LEU A 126 -13.05 -22.87 18.86
C LEU A 126 -13.81 -22.20 17.69
N ASP A 127 -14.90 -21.49 17.95
CA ASP A 127 -15.62 -20.73 16.92
C ASP A 127 -14.78 -19.58 16.36
N LYS A 128 -14.00 -18.87 17.21
CA LYS A 128 -13.06 -17.84 16.76
C LYS A 128 -12.01 -18.44 15.80
N ILE A 129 -11.37 -19.55 16.20
CA ILE A 129 -10.37 -20.24 15.37
C ILE A 129 -10.98 -20.71 14.04
N ARG A 130 -12.18 -21.30 14.07
CA ARG A 130 -12.86 -21.79 12.85
C ARG A 130 -13.10 -20.66 11.85
N LYS A 131 -13.71 -19.56 12.31
CA LYS A 131 -14.06 -18.41 11.44
C LYS A 131 -12.83 -17.79 10.79
N GLU A 132 -11.72 -17.71 11.52
CA GLU A 132 -10.46 -17.17 10.99
C GLU A 132 -9.83 -18.10 9.94
N ARG A 133 -9.89 -19.43 10.16
CA ARG A 133 -9.16 -20.44 9.37
C ARG A 133 -9.98 -21.09 8.25
N GLU A 134 -11.25 -20.72 8.09
CA GLU A 134 -12.13 -21.27 7.05
C GLU A 134 -11.62 -20.91 5.63
N PRO A 135 -11.69 -21.82 4.63
CA PRO A 135 -11.26 -21.51 3.26
C PRO A 135 -12.04 -20.37 2.59
N SER A 136 -13.33 -20.21 2.94
CA SER A 136 -14.18 -19.07 2.55
C SER A 136 -14.03 -17.87 3.48
N GLY A 137 -13.13 -17.95 4.46
CA GLY A 137 -12.85 -16.88 5.39
C GLY A 137 -12.28 -15.63 4.70
N PRO A 138 -12.29 -14.50 5.43
CA PRO A 138 -11.72 -13.24 4.96
C PRO A 138 -10.21 -13.34 4.65
N LEU A 139 -9.49 -14.25 5.32
CA LEU A 139 -8.05 -14.45 5.16
C LEU A 139 -7.73 -15.66 4.28
N LYS A 140 -6.80 -15.49 3.34
CA LYS A 140 -6.37 -16.51 2.38
C LYS A 140 -5.23 -17.38 2.91
N TRP A 141 -5.51 -18.15 3.96
CA TRP A 141 -4.53 -19.08 4.57
C TRP A 141 -3.94 -20.10 3.60
N ASN A 142 -4.75 -20.61 2.67
CA ASN A 142 -4.27 -21.55 1.64
C ASN A 142 -3.29 -20.90 0.67
N HIS A 143 -3.50 -19.62 0.34
CA HIS A 143 -2.60 -18.87 -0.52
C HIS A 143 -1.27 -18.60 0.21
N LEU A 144 -1.31 -18.13 1.46
CA LEU A 144 -0.13 -17.99 2.32
C LEU A 144 0.66 -19.30 2.38
N LYS A 145 -0.01 -20.42 2.67
CA LYS A 145 0.62 -21.75 2.76
C LYS A 145 1.25 -22.17 1.43
N SER A 146 0.49 -22.09 0.34
CA SER A 146 0.99 -22.46 -0.98
C SER A 146 2.22 -21.64 -1.32
N ARG A 147 2.14 -20.31 -1.20
CA ARG A 147 3.24 -19.41 -1.56
C ARG A 147 4.49 -19.69 -0.74
N LEU A 148 4.38 -19.83 0.59
CA LEU A 148 5.52 -20.13 1.46
C LEU A 148 6.17 -21.50 1.15
N GLN A 149 5.37 -22.48 0.72
CA GLN A 149 5.88 -23.82 0.38
C GLN A 149 6.48 -23.88 -1.03
N THR A 150 5.95 -23.12 -1.98
CA THR A 150 6.42 -23.10 -3.37
C THR A 150 7.52 -22.09 -3.63
N ASP A 151 7.71 -21.10 -2.75
CA ASP A 151 8.73 -20.06 -2.90
C ASP A 151 10.14 -20.67 -3.01
N PRO A 152 10.81 -20.60 -4.17
CA PRO A 152 12.15 -21.14 -4.33
C PRO A 152 13.17 -20.38 -3.47
N CYS A 153 12.99 -19.07 -3.34
CA CYS A 153 13.87 -18.17 -2.61
C CYS A 153 13.84 -18.45 -1.11
N LEU A 154 12.66 -18.52 -0.50
CA LEU A 154 12.51 -18.87 0.93
C LEU A 154 12.99 -20.30 1.21
N ASN A 155 12.69 -21.26 0.33
CA ASN A 155 13.17 -22.63 0.50
C ASN A 155 14.70 -22.74 0.44
N GLU A 156 15.35 -21.99 -0.44
CA GLU A 156 16.80 -21.90 -0.49
C GLU A 156 17.38 -21.20 0.74
N LEU A 157 16.73 -20.12 1.21
CA LEU A 157 17.11 -19.43 2.44
C LEU A 157 17.05 -20.39 3.65
N ILE A 158 15.97 -21.14 3.79
CA ILE A 158 15.79 -22.15 4.85
C ILE A 158 16.84 -23.28 4.73
N ARG A 159 17.24 -23.69 3.52
CA ARG A 159 18.33 -24.66 3.32
C ARG A 159 19.71 -24.09 3.67
N SER A 160 19.90 -22.79 3.48
CA SER A 160 21.16 -22.11 3.80
C SER A 160 21.35 -21.90 5.31
N LYS A 161 20.25 -21.97 6.07
CA LYS A 161 20.15 -21.83 7.52
C LYS A 161 21.13 -22.74 8.25
N THR A 162 21.71 -22.22 9.32
CA THR A 162 22.63 -22.95 10.20
C THR A 162 21.90 -23.41 11.47
N LYS A 163 22.03 -22.68 12.57
CA LYS A 163 21.39 -22.93 13.88
C LYS A 163 20.52 -21.77 14.38
N GLU A 164 20.69 -20.58 13.82
CA GLU A 164 19.93 -19.39 14.20
C GLU A 164 18.44 -19.53 13.88
N LYS A 165 17.55 -18.86 14.61
CA LYS A 165 16.12 -18.80 14.27
C LYS A 165 15.84 -17.66 13.30
N LEU A 166 14.91 -17.91 12.38
CA LEU A 166 14.48 -16.95 11.37
C LEU A 166 12.96 -16.85 11.38
N TRP A 167 12.44 -15.63 11.32
CA TRP A 167 11.01 -15.37 11.22
C TRP A 167 10.72 -14.53 9.99
N LEU A 168 9.69 -14.91 9.23
CA LEU A 168 9.05 -13.97 8.33
C LEU A 168 8.21 -13.00 9.17
N VAL A 169 8.24 -11.72 8.86
CA VAL A 169 7.57 -10.69 9.68
C VAL A 169 6.91 -9.62 8.81
N GLY A 170 5.96 -8.87 9.35
CA GLY A 170 5.56 -7.60 8.73
C GLY A 170 4.54 -7.68 7.60
N GLY A 171 4.67 -6.71 6.67
CA GLY A 171 3.70 -6.47 5.60
C GLY A 171 3.59 -7.64 4.63
N CYS A 172 4.67 -8.41 4.45
CA CYS A 172 4.64 -9.58 3.56
C CYS A 172 3.60 -10.63 4.00
N ILE A 173 3.50 -10.90 5.31
CA ILE A 173 2.52 -11.83 5.86
C ILE A 173 1.10 -11.31 5.65
N ARG A 174 0.88 -10.02 5.94
CA ARG A 174 -0.41 -9.35 5.74
C ARG A 174 -0.86 -9.44 4.29
N ASP A 175 0.02 -9.12 3.35
CA ASP A 175 -0.30 -9.10 1.93
C ASP A 175 -0.65 -10.49 1.42
N LEU A 176 0.12 -11.51 1.82
CA LEU A 176 -0.18 -12.91 1.52
C LEU A 176 -1.51 -13.37 2.15
N LEU A 177 -1.83 -12.95 3.37
CA LEU A 177 -3.13 -13.24 4.00
C LEU A 177 -4.29 -12.56 3.27
N LEU A 178 -4.05 -11.44 2.60
CA LEU A 178 -5.03 -10.75 1.74
C LEU A 178 -5.04 -11.27 0.30
N GLY A 179 -4.18 -12.24 -0.05
CA GLY A 179 -4.06 -12.79 -1.41
C GLY A 179 -3.31 -11.89 -2.40
N LYS A 180 -2.49 -10.97 -1.90
CA LYS A 180 -1.61 -10.09 -2.69
C LYS A 180 -0.18 -10.65 -2.67
N GLU A 181 0.56 -10.43 -3.75
CA GLU A 181 2.00 -10.78 -3.81
C GLU A 181 2.83 -9.64 -3.20
N PRO A 182 3.67 -9.93 -2.19
CA PRO A 182 4.55 -8.93 -1.59
C PRO A 182 5.71 -8.60 -2.54
N GLN A 183 6.11 -7.32 -2.57
CA GLN A 183 7.30 -6.88 -3.32
C GLN A 183 8.59 -7.07 -2.51
N ASP A 184 8.46 -6.91 -1.18
CA ASP A 184 9.56 -6.98 -0.23
C ASP A 184 9.28 -8.11 0.79
N LEU A 185 10.29 -8.94 1.06
CA LEU A 185 10.25 -9.96 2.10
C LEU A 185 11.04 -9.48 3.32
N ASP A 186 10.35 -9.29 4.44
CA ASP A 186 10.99 -8.93 5.70
C ASP A 186 11.29 -10.19 6.52
N VAL A 187 12.58 -10.47 6.74
CA VAL A 187 13.06 -11.60 7.54
C VAL A 187 13.76 -11.09 8.79
N MET A 188 13.38 -11.61 9.95
CA MET A 188 14.02 -11.31 11.22
C MET A 188 14.95 -12.45 11.65
N THR A 189 16.14 -12.10 12.15
CA THR A 189 17.15 -13.05 12.64
C THR A 189 17.56 -12.74 14.09
N GLU A 190 18.03 -13.76 14.83
CA GLU A 190 18.72 -13.61 16.12
C GLU A 190 20.24 -13.45 15.99
N ASP A 191 20.82 -13.70 14.82
CA ASP A 191 22.26 -13.67 14.60
C ASP A 191 22.76 -12.26 14.29
N PRO A 192 23.57 -11.63 15.17
CA PRO A 192 24.10 -10.30 14.94
C PRO A 192 25.06 -10.22 13.74
N ASP A 193 25.66 -11.34 13.33
CA ASP A 193 26.60 -11.38 12.20
C ASP A 193 25.89 -11.53 10.85
N PHE A 194 24.57 -11.77 10.86
CA PHE A 194 23.76 -12.08 9.68
C PHE A 194 24.37 -13.21 8.83
N SER A 195 24.89 -14.26 9.48
CA SER A 195 25.67 -15.31 8.81
C SER A 195 24.87 -16.05 7.74
N THR A 196 23.60 -16.39 8.01
CA THR A 196 22.72 -16.99 6.99
C THR A 196 22.47 -16.03 5.83
N ALA A 197 22.21 -14.74 6.09
CA ALA A 197 21.98 -13.75 5.02
C ALA A 197 23.22 -13.57 4.14
N ARG A 198 24.43 -13.51 4.73
CA ARG A 198 25.70 -13.42 3.98
C ARG A 198 25.96 -14.66 3.14
N LYS A 199 25.69 -15.85 3.70
CA LYS A 199 25.85 -17.13 2.99
C LYS A 199 24.88 -17.22 1.82
N PHE A 200 23.62 -16.83 2.04
CA PHE A 200 22.60 -16.79 1.01
C PHE A 200 22.95 -15.79 -0.11
N ALA A 201 23.40 -14.59 0.24
CA ALA A 201 23.86 -13.58 -0.72
C ALA A 201 25.02 -14.11 -1.59
N ARG A 202 26.00 -14.79 -0.99
CA ARG A 202 27.11 -15.46 -1.72
C ARG A 202 26.62 -16.53 -2.68
N GLN A 203 25.66 -17.36 -2.27
CA GLN A 203 25.07 -18.40 -3.13
C GLN A 203 24.36 -17.79 -4.36
N LYS A 204 23.67 -16.66 -4.16
CA LYS A 204 23.00 -15.92 -5.24
C LYS A 204 23.94 -14.99 -6.03
N GLN A 205 25.23 -14.93 -5.67
CA GLN A 205 26.21 -13.99 -6.25
C GLN A 205 25.73 -12.53 -6.19
N LYS A 206 25.09 -12.15 -5.10
CA LYS A 206 24.58 -10.79 -4.84
C LYS A 206 25.28 -10.18 -3.64
N GLU A 207 25.27 -8.84 -3.60
CA GLU A 207 25.82 -8.07 -2.50
C GLU A 207 24.75 -7.81 -1.43
N LEU A 208 25.14 -8.02 -0.17
CA LEU A 208 24.29 -7.69 0.98
C LEU A 208 24.62 -6.25 1.43
N ILE A 209 23.68 -5.34 1.21
CA ILE A 209 23.84 -3.90 1.47
C ILE A 209 23.56 -3.61 2.94
N GLU A 210 24.46 -2.88 3.60
CA GLU A 210 24.26 -2.39 4.96
C GLU A 210 23.52 -1.05 4.97
N LEU A 211 22.28 -1.05 5.47
CA LEU A 211 21.48 0.18 5.62
C LEU A 211 21.66 0.81 6.99
N SER A 212 21.75 -0.04 8.02
CA SER A 212 22.00 0.36 9.40
C SER A 212 22.72 -0.78 10.12
N PRO A 213 23.24 -0.59 11.34
CA PRO A 213 23.87 -1.67 12.11
C PRO A 213 22.97 -2.91 12.26
N GLU A 214 21.66 -2.73 12.25
CA GLU A 214 20.65 -3.75 12.55
C GLU A 214 19.86 -4.22 11.32
N VAL A 215 20.03 -3.57 10.17
CA VAL A 215 19.26 -3.87 8.95
C VAL A 215 20.19 -4.09 7.77
N ARG A 216 20.00 -5.21 7.08
CA ARG A 216 20.72 -5.57 5.85
C ARG A 216 19.72 -5.83 4.74
N ARG A 217 19.98 -5.31 3.54
CA ARG A 217 19.10 -5.44 2.38
C ARG A 217 19.78 -6.22 1.27
N LEU A 218 19.07 -7.17 0.68
CA LEU A 218 19.52 -7.98 -0.44
C LEU A 218 18.62 -7.75 -1.65
N HIS A 219 19.21 -7.34 -2.79
CA HIS A 219 18.48 -7.17 -4.04
C HIS A 219 18.67 -8.41 -4.92
N LEU A 220 17.58 -9.07 -5.30
CA LEU A 220 17.61 -10.25 -6.17
C LEU A 220 17.36 -9.87 -7.64
N SER A 221 17.63 -10.84 -8.54
CA SER A 221 17.63 -10.63 -10.00
C SER A 221 16.25 -10.32 -10.59
N GLU A 222 15.17 -10.63 -9.87
CA GLU A 222 13.77 -10.48 -10.34
C GLU A 222 13.07 -9.24 -9.76
N GLY A 223 13.82 -8.32 -9.12
CA GLY A 223 13.26 -7.14 -8.47
C GLY A 223 12.71 -7.40 -7.07
N GLU A 224 12.75 -8.64 -6.59
CA GLU A 224 12.49 -9.00 -5.20
C GLU A 224 13.58 -8.43 -4.27
N ILE A 225 13.15 -7.86 -3.15
CA ILE A 225 14.03 -7.32 -2.11
C ILE A 225 13.80 -8.12 -0.84
N ILE A 226 14.88 -8.54 -0.18
CA ILE A 226 14.82 -9.17 1.14
C ILE A 226 15.50 -8.28 2.15
N ASP A 227 14.75 -7.85 3.15
CA ASP A 227 15.23 -7.07 4.28
C ASP A 227 15.42 -7.95 5.50
N PHE A 228 16.67 -8.09 5.93
CA PHE A 228 17.05 -8.79 7.15
C PHE A 228 17.14 -7.81 8.31
N THR A 229 16.38 -8.06 9.37
CA THR A 229 16.38 -7.25 10.60
C THR A 229 16.86 -8.07 11.79
N LEU A 230 17.74 -7.49 12.62
CA LEU A 230 18.19 -8.11 13.86
C LEU A 230 17.15 -7.94 14.99
N LYS A 231 16.80 -9.05 15.65
CA LYS A 231 15.89 -9.07 16.81
C LYS A 231 16.52 -8.32 18.00
N LYS A 232 15.79 -7.37 18.57
CA LYS A 232 16.32 -6.47 19.63
C LYS A 232 15.96 -6.88 21.06
N SER A 233 14.83 -7.54 21.25
CA SER A 233 14.34 -7.96 22.57
C SER A 233 14.62 -9.43 22.82
N CYS A 234 14.69 -9.84 24.10
CA CYS A 234 14.82 -11.24 24.47
C CYS A 234 13.69 -12.10 23.87
N ASP A 235 12.47 -11.55 23.83
CA ASP A 235 11.28 -12.21 23.30
C ASP A 235 10.86 -11.67 21.93
N LEU A 236 10.41 -12.55 21.04
CA LEU A 236 9.85 -12.19 19.72
C LEU A 236 8.70 -11.19 19.86
N ARG A 237 7.82 -11.37 20.85
CA ARG A 237 6.68 -10.48 21.10
C ARG A 237 7.14 -9.04 21.36
N GLY A 238 8.23 -8.86 22.10
CA GLY A 238 8.76 -7.54 22.44
C GLY A 238 9.20 -6.74 21.20
N ASP A 239 9.69 -7.43 20.17
CA ASP A 239 10.15 -6.82 18.91
C ASP A 239 8.94 -6.46 18.04
N LEU A 240 7.98 -7.38 17.94
CA LEU A 240 6.71 -7.12 17.24
C LEU A 240 5.94 -5.95 17.85
N PHE A 241 6.01 -5.76 19.17
CA PHE A 241 5.42 -4.60 19.87
C PHE A 241 6.07 -3.25 19.55
N ARG A 242 7.25 -3.22 18.92
CA ARG A 242 7.91 -1.98 18.47
C ARG A 242 7.52 -1.59 17.05
N ARG A 243 6.82 -2.45 16.33
CA ARG A 243 6.35 -2.21 14.97
C ARG A 243 5.23 -1.17 14.95
N ASP A 244 4.88 -0.75 13.74
CA ASP A 244 3.99 0.37 13.49
C ASP A 244 2.52 0.04 13.83
N PHE A 245 1.96 -1.01 13.23
CA PHE A 245 0.53 -1.35 13.30
C PHE A 245 0.29 -2.82 13.60
N THR A 246 -0.86 -3.13 14.22
CA THR A 246 -1.22 -4.50 14.62
C THR A 246 -1.17 -5.47 13.44
N ILE A 247 -1.72 -5.06 12.31
CA ILE A 247 -1.71 -5.81 11.03
C ILE A 247 -0.31 -6.08 10.47
N ASN A 248 0.71 -5.31 10.87
CA ASN A 248 2.11 -5.47 10.47
C ASN A 248 2.97 -6.06 11.60
N ALA A 249 2.39 -6.32 12.77
CA ALA A 249 3.07 -6.93 13.91
C ALA A 249 2.87 -8.46 13.92
N LEU A 250 2.78 -9.07 12.74
CA LEU A 250 2.64 -10.51 12.57
C LEU A 250 4.02 -11.13 12.30
N ALA A 251 4.22 -12.35 12.82
CA ALA A 251 5.41 -13.14 12.54
C ALA A 251 5.08 -14.60 12.27
N LEU A 252 5.88 -15.26 11.44
CA LEU A 252 5.79 -16.68 11.17
C LEU A 252 7.18 -17.29 11.27
N ASP A 253 7.31 -18.34 12.08
CA ASP A 253 8.57 -19.02 12.27
C ASP A 253 8.88 -19.92 11.06
N LEU A 254 10.02 -19.67 10.42
CA LEU A 254 10.38 -20.35 9.18
C LEU A 254 10.64 -21.85 9.40
N ASP A 255 10.96 -22.28 10.62
CA ASP A 255 11.17 -23.71 10.94
C ASP A 255 9.89 -24.54 10.78
N PHE A 256 8.75 -23.92 11.03
CA PHE A 256 7.45 -24.58 11.07
C PHE A 256 6.62 -24.38 9.79
N ILE A 257 7.20 -23.82 8.71
CA ILE A 257 6.47 -23.59 7.43
C ILE A 257 5.93 -24.89 6.82
N LYS A 258 6.65 -25.99 7.00
CA LYS A 258 6.25 -27.30 6.47
C LYS A 258 5.22 -28.01 7.35
N GLU A 259 5.08 -27.58 8.60
CA GLU A 259 4.13 -28.13 9.53
C GLU A 259 2.74 -27.50 9.32
N ALA A 260 1.71 -28.33 9.34
CA ALA A 260 0.33 -27.86 9.35
C ALA A 260 -0.20 -27.99 10.79
N PRO A 261 -0.90 -26.97 11.34
CA PRO A 261 -1.25 -25.68 10.74
C PRO A 261 -0.13 -24.64 10.85
N LEU A 262 -0.11 -23.65 9.96
CA LEU A 262 0.80 -22.50 10.09
C LEU A 262 0.50 -21.72 11.37
N CYS A 263 1.48 -21.68 12.27
CA CYS A 263 1.42 -20.93 13.51
C CYS A 263 2.00 -19.53 13.31
N LEU A 264 1.09 -18.55 13.39
CA LEU A 264 1.39 -17.15 13.22
C LEU A 264 1.37 -16.47 14.58
N VAL A 265 2.49 -15.83 14.92
CA VAL A 265 2.65 -15.05 16.14
C VAL A 265 2.00 -13.68 15.94
N ASP A 266 0.95 -13.45 16.72
CA ASP A 266 0.22 -12.18 16.79
C ASP A 266 0.27 -11.71 18.25
N PRO A 267 1.02 -10.64 18.56
CA PRO A 267 1.21 -10.17 19.92
C PRO A 267 -0.01 -9.46 20.49
N ASP A 268 -0.89 -8.92 19.64
CA ASP A 268 -2.08 -8.14 19.98
C ASP A 268 -3.28 -8.67 19.16
N THR A 269 -3.97 -7.82 18.40
CA THR A 269 -5.19 -8.15 17.64
C THR A 269 -5.01 -8.07 16.12
N GLY A 270 -3.79 -8.26 15.60
CA GLY A 270 -3.46 -7.99 14.20
C GLY A 270 -4.30 -8.77 13.18
N LEU A 271 -4.62 -10.04 13.48
CA LEU A 271 -5.50 -10.81 12.60
C LEU A 271 -6.97 -10.36 12.67
N GLU A 272 -7.46 -9.97 13.85
CA GLU A 272 -8.84 -9.47 14.00
C GLU A 272 -9.00 -8.12 13.31
N ASP A 273 -7.99 -7.26 13.39
CA ASP A 273 -7.93 -5.98 12.70
C ASP A 273 -7.86 -6.17 11.17
N LEU A 274 -7.11 -7.18 10.70
CA LEU A 274 -7.05 -7.54 9.29
C LEU A 274 -8.41 -8.04 8.76
N ILE A 275 -9.13 -8.82 9.57
CA ILE A 275 -10.48 -9.33 9.25
C ILE A 275 -11.52 -8.23 9.25
N SER A 276 -11.48 -7.36 10.26
CA SER A 276 -12.43 -6.25 10.43
C SER A 276 -12.12 -5.05 9.55
N GLY A 277 -10.99 -5.06 8.84
CA GLY A 277 -10.57 -3.96 7.97
C GLY A 277 -10.20 -2.71 8.74
N ARG A 278 -9.51 -2.84 9.88
CA ARG A 278 -9.15 -1.73 10.77
C ARG A 278 -7.64 -1.54 10.88
N ILE A 279 -7.22 -0.30 11.03
CA ILE A 279 -5.83 0.07 11.31
C ILE A 279 -5.74 0.61 12.73
N LYS A 280 -4.98 -0.13 13.54
CA LYS A 280 -4.72 0.15 14.95
C LYS A 280 -3.22 0.21 15.21
N VAL A 281 -2.82 1.18 16.03
CA VAL A 281 -1.44 1.33 16.50
C VAL A 281 -1.25 0.47 17.75
N LEU A 282 -0.10 -0.22 17.87
CA LEU A 282 0.15 -1.10 19.03
C LEU A 282 0.36 -0.33 20.34
N LYS A 283 0.99 0.85 20.27
CA LYS A 283 1.37 1.65 21.43
C LYS A 283 1.23 3.12 21.13
N GLU A 284 0.78 3.88 22.12
CA GLU A 284 0.71 5.34 22.02
C GLU A 284 2.07 5.96 21.70
N SER A 285 3.17 5.39 22.22
CA SER A 285 4.54 5.87 21.99
C SER A 285 5.09 5.57 20.59
N SER A 286 4.39 4.78 19.78
CA SER A 286 4.83 4.39 18.43
C SER A 286 5.13 5.60 17.54
N PHE A 287 4.34 6.67 17.67
CA PHE A 287 4.53 7.93 16.93
C PHE A 287 5.68 8.80 17.47
N ASP A 288 6.10 8.61 18.73
CA ASP A 288 7.26 9.30 19.28
C ASP A 288 8.56 8.67 18.73
N ASP A 289 8.57 7.35 18.57
CA ASP A 289 9.70 6.58 18.05
C ASP A 289 9.95 6.84 16.56
N ASP A 290 8.90 6.82 15.73
CA ASP A 290 8.97 7.22 14.32
C ASP A 290 7.71 8.00 13.90
N PRO A 291 7.77 9.35 13.87
CA PRO A 291 6.62 10.18 13.49
C PRO A 291 6.14 9.96 12.05
N LEU A 292 6.95 9.34 11.17
CA LEU A 292 6.50 8.98 9.82
C LEU A 292 5.35 7.96 9.84
N ARG A 293 5.22 7.18 10.93
CA ARG A 293 4.12 6.23 11.12
C ARG A 293 2.76 6.91 11.05
N ILE A 294 2.65 8.19 11.41
CA ILE A 294 1.41 8.94 11.29
C ILE A 294 0.93 8.98 9.81
N LEU A 295 1.84 9.23 8.86
CA LEU A 295 1.50 9.19 7.43
C LEU A 295 1.26 7.76 6.93
N ARG A 296 2.02 6.78 7.46
CA ARG A 296 1.84 5.38 7.10
C ARG A 296 0.45 4.85 7.47
N VAL A 297 -0.21 5.38 8.52
CA VAL A 297 -1.61 5.06 8.84
C VAL A 297 -2.50 5.36 7.63
N PHE A 298 -2.42 6.59 7.12
CA PHE A 298 -3.22 7.02 5.97
C PHE A 298 -2.83 6.26 4.70
N ARG A 299 -1.54 5.99 4.48
CA ARG A 299 -1.10 5.17 3.34
C ARG A 299 -1.73 3.79 3.36
N LEU A 300 -1.62 3.08 4.49
CA LEU A 300 -2.19 1.73 4.61
C LEU A 300 -3.71 1.74 4.53
N ALA A 301 -4.37 2.76 5.09
CA ALA A 301 -5.81 2.91 5.03
C ALA A 301 -6.30 3.00 3.57
N VAL A 302 -5.61 3.80 2.77
CA VAL A 302 -5.89 3.98 1.34
C VAL A 302 -5.57 2.72 0.54
N GLU A 303 -4.41 2.10 0.77
CA GLU A 303 -3.93 0.95 0.00
C GLU A 303 -4.73 -0.34 0.27
N LEU A 304 -5.18 -0.52 1.52
CA LEU A 304 -5.97 -1.69 1.93
C LEU A 304 -7.47 -1.41 1.92
N LYS A 305 -7.88 -0.15 1.75
CA LYS A 305 -9.26 0.33 1.86
C LYS A 305 -9.87 0.06 3.25
N PHE A 306 -9.05 0.20 4.29
CA PHE A 306 -9.39 -0.06 5.69
C PHE A 306 -9.77 1.21 6.43
N GLU A 307 -10.55 1.07 7.50
CA GLU A 307 -10.91 2.17 8.40
C GLU A 307 -9.84 2.35 9.49
N ILE A 308 -9.68 3.58 9.97
CA ILE A 308 -8.74 3.90 11.04
C ILE A 308 -9.53 3.96 12.35
N GLU A 309 -9.01 3.33 13.39
CA GLU A 309 -9.63 3.33 14.73
C GLU A 309 -9.69 4.73 15.35
N GLU A 310 -10.75 5.01 16.13
CA GLU A 310 -10.97 6.31 16.77
C GLU A 310 -9.86 6.73 17.75
N ASP A 311 -9.33 5.77 18.52
CA ASP A 311 -8.20 6.01 19.43
C ASP A 311 -6.93 6.37 18.67
N THR A 312 -6.71 5.67 17.54
CA THR A 312 -5.60 5.99 16.62
C THR A 312 -5.76 7.39 16.04
N PHE A 313 -6.96 7.84 15.68
CA PHE A 313 -7.20 9.23 15.24
C PHE A 313 -6.89 10.25 16.35
N SER A 314 -7.29 9.97 17.59
CA SER A 314 -7.03 10.84 18.74
C SER A 314 -5.53 11.00 18.99
N LEU A 315 -4.76 9.92 18.84
CA LEU A 315 -3.29 9.94 18.90
C LEU A 315 -2.68 10.75 17.76
N ILE A 316 -3.18 10.62 16.53
CA ILE A 316 -2.71 11.41 15.38
C ILE A 316 -2.93 12.91 15.65
N ARG A 317 -4.10 13.29 16.17
CA ARG A 317 -4.43 14.69 16.46
C ARG A 317 -3.47 15.30 17.47
N SER A 318 -3.17 14.59 18.55
CA SER A 318 -2.25 15.06 19.60
C SER A 318 -0.78 15.11 19.17
N LYS A 319 -0.34 14.19 18.30
CA LYS A 319 1.08 14.03 17.93
C LYS A 319 1.45 14.52 16.52
N SER A 320 0.49 15.04 15.76
CA SER A 320 0.69 15.55 14.39
C SER A 320 1.87 16.53 14.22
N SER A 321 2.21 17.32 15.24
CA SER A 321 3.33 18.26 15.21
C SER A 321 4.71 17.60 15.16
N LEU A 322 4.84 16.33 15.57
CA LEU A 322 6.10 15.59 15.54
C LEU A 322 6.61 15.32 14.11
N ILE A 323 5.74 15.44 13.10
CA ILE A 323 6.09 15.20 11.70
C ILE A 323 7.22 16.12 11.22
N HIS A 324 7.39 17.30 11.81
CA HIS A 324 8.47 18.23 11.49
C HIS A 324 9.88 17.67 11.78
N LYS A 325 10.00 16.63 12.63
CA LYS A 325 11.27 15.96 12.92
C LYS A 325 11.71 15.01 11.79
N VAL A 326 10.81 14.65 10.89
CA VAL A 326 11.06 13.67 9.83
C VAL A 326 11.66 14.36 8.60
N ALA A 327 12.62 13.69 7.95
CA ALA A 327 13.20 14.18 6.70
C ALA A 327 12.12 14.34 5.62
N GLY A 328 12.09 15.51 4.95
CA GLY A 328 11.08 15.84 3.93
C GLY A 328 10.98 14.85 2.76
N GLU A 329 12.08 14.17 2.41
CA GLU A 329 12.09 13.11 1.38
C GLU A 329 11.20 11.92 1.77
N ARG A 330 11.25 11.47 3.03
CA ARG A 330 10.43 10.36 3.54
C ARG A 330 8.95 10.74 3.61
N ILE A 331 8.66 11.98 4.05
CA ILE A 331 7.30 12.54 4.05
C ILE A 331 6.73 12.56 2.63
N LYS A 332 7.52 13.05 1.68
CA LYS A 332 7.15 13.12 0.27
C LYS A 332 6.86 11.73 -0.30
N ASP A 333 7.68 10.72 -0.03
CA ASP A 333 7.46 9.36 -0.54
C ASP A 333 6.12 8.77 -0.04
N GLU A 334 5.82 8.87 1.26
CA GLU A 334 4.55 8.40 1.83
C GLU A 334 3.35 9.20 1.31
N LEU A 335 3.47 10.53 1.22
CA LEU A 335 2.41 11.40 0.73
C LEU A 335 2.04 11.08 -0.73
N PHE A 336 3.04 10.86 -1.58
CA PHE A 336 2.78 10.52 -2.99
C PHE A 336 2.15 9.13 -3.14
N LEU A 337 2.46 8.17 -2.25
CA LEU A 337 1.78 6.87 -2.21
C LEU A 337 0.29 7.01 -1.83
N ILE A 338 -0.03 7.90 -0.89
CA ILE A 338 -1.43 8.22 -0.53
C ILE A 338 -2.16 8.84 -1.74
N LEU A 339 -1.56 9.85 -2.37
CA LEU A 339 -2.19 10.57 -3.48
C LEU A 339 -2.31 9.74 -4.77
N ARG A 340 -1.60 8.62 -4.86
CA ARG A 340 -1.67 7.72 -6.03
C ARG A 340 -3.04 7.09 -6.21
N ASP A 341 -3.72 6.76 -5.12
CA ASP A 341 -5.02 6.10 -5.15
C ASP A 341 -6.12 7.03 -5.68
N ALA A 342 -7.13 6.50 -6.36
CA ALA A 342 -8.19 7.29 -6.98
C ALA A 342 -9.12 8.00 -5.99
N GLU A 343 -9.25 7.49 -4.75
CA GLU A 343 -10.20 7.98 -3.74
C GLU A 343 -9.47 8.40 -2.45
N SER A 344 -8.30 9.04 -2.61
CA SER A 344 -7.49 9.47 -1.48
C SER A 344 -8.19 10.53 -0.62
N HIS A 345 -9.13 11.30 -1.18
CA HIS A 345 -9.90 12.32 -0.44
C HIS A 345 -10.65 11.73 0.77
N ARG A 346 -11.23 10.53 0.65
CA ARG A 346 -12.04 9.89 1.71
C ARG A 346 -11.28 9.76 3.03
N TYR A 347 -9.97 9.54 2.94
CA TYR A 347 -9.09 9.36 4.10
C TYR A 347 -8.49 10.67 4.59
N LEU A 348 -8.36 11.67 3.71
CA LEU A 348 -7.74 12.96 4.01
C LEU A 348 -8.74 14.03 4.50
N GLU A 349 -10.04 13.82 4.32
CA GLU A 349 -11.10 14.75 4.75
C GLU A 349 -11.35 14.77 6.26
N ASN A 350 -10.79 13.82 7.00
CA ASN A 350 -10.90 13.81 8.45
C ASN A 350 -10.15 15.02 9.07
N PRO A 351 -10.67 15.64 10.15
CA PRO A 351 -10.00 16.76 10.84
C PRO A 351 -8.55 16.47 11.26
N SER A 352 -8.25 15.23 11.66
CA SER A 352 -6.90 14.81 12.06
C SER A 352 -5.94 14.79 10.87
N ALA A 353 -6.40 14.35 9.70
CA ALA A 353 -5.63 14.37 8.46
C ALA A 353 -5.42 15.81 7.97
N ALA A 354 -6.45 16.67 8.05
CA ALA A 354 -6.35 18.08 7.72
C ALA A 354 -5.28 18.79 8.57
N LEU A 355 -5.23 18.51 9.88
CA LEU A 355 -4.23 19.04 10.79
C LEU A 355 -2.82 18.55 10.44
N LEU A 356 -2.66 17.25 10.16
CA LEU A 356 -1.39 16.67 9.73
C LEU A 356 -0.88 17.31 8.43
N LEU A 357 -1.76 17.44 7.42
CA LEU A 357 -1.43 18.08 6.15
C LEU A 357 -1.07 19.55 6.36
N LYS A 358 -1.73 20.26 7.28
CA LYS A 358 -1.37 21.63 7.63
C LYS A 358 0.06 21.73 8.17
N HIS A 359 0.47 20.79 9.03
CA HIS A 359 1.86 20.72 9.51
C HIS A 359 2.85 20.40 8.38
N ILE A 360 2.52 19.48 7.48
CA ILE A 360 3.40 19.09 6.37
C ILE A 360 3.56 20.22 5.34
N LEU A 361 2.45 20.88 4.97
CA LEU A 361 2.38 21.85 3.88
C LEU A 361 2.62 23.30 4.36
N GLY A 362 2.65 23.52 5.67
CA GLY A 362 2.75 24.83 6.31
C GLY A 362 1.54 25.75 6.07
N ARG A 363 0.42 25.20 5.58
CA ARG A 363 -0.79 25.93 5.16
C ARG A 363 -2.03 25.03 5.22
N ASP A 364 -3.21 25.61 5.36
CA ASP A 364 -4.46 24.85 5.34
C ASP A 364 -4.70 24.19 3.96
N PRO A 365 -4.92 22.87 3.91
CA PRO A 365 -5.17 22.15 2.65
C PRO A 365 -6.60 22.37 2.14
N TYR A 366 -6.75 22.41 0.81
CA TYR A 366 -8.04 22.51 0.12
C TYR A 366 -8.61 21.11 -0.17
N LEU A 367 -9.17 20.45 0.85
CA LEU A 367 -9.64 19.07 0.76
C LEU A 367 -10.83 18.89 -0.21
N ASP A 368 -11.75 19.84 -0.26
CA ASP A 368 -12.88 19.83 -1.20
C ASP A 368 -12.44 19.80 -2.67
N ARG A 369 -11.26 20.39 -2.96
CA ARG A 369 -10.68 20.42 -4.31
C ARG A 369 -10.09 19.09 -4.70
N LEU A 370 -9.50 18.36 -3.75
CA LEU A 370 -9.03 16.99 -3.99
C LEU A 370 -10.21 16.08 -4.32
N ARG A 371 -11.30 16.13 -3.54
CA ARG A 371 -12.54 15.41 -3.84
C ARG A 371 -13.07 15.74 -5.23
N SER A 372 -13.16 17.04 -5.54
CA SER A 372 -13.65 17.51 -6.84
C SER A 372 -12.79 17.01 -8.00
N LEU A 373 -11.47 16.99 -7.85
CA LEU A 373 -10.55 16.48 -8.86
C LEU A 373 -10.71 14.96 -9.07
N GLU A 374 -10.82 14.20 -7.99
CA GLU A 374 -10.99 12.74 -8.04
C GLU A 374 -12.35 12.34 -8.62
N ALA A 375 -13.41 13.12 -8.37
CA ALA A 375 -14.72 12.93 -8.99
C ALA A 375 -14.78 13.38 -10.47
N LEU A 376 -13.89 14.26 -10.90
CA LEU A 376 -13.91 14.83 -12.25
C LEU A 376 -13.55 13.80 -13.32
N LEU A 377 -12.60 12.89 -13.07
CA LEU A 377 -12.21 11.88 -14.06
C LEU A 377 -13.34 10.91 -14.42
N PRO A 378 -14.08 10.32 -13.46
CA PRO A 378 -15.30 9.55 -13.75
C PRO A 378 -16.39 10.37 -14.46
N ASP A 379 -16.48 11.67 -14.19
CA ASP A 379 -17.47 12.52 -14.86
C ASP A 379 -17.11 12.82 -16.32
N VAL A 380 -15.81 12.95 -16.64
CA VAL A 380 -15.35 13.10 -18.03
C VAL A 380 -15.64 11.84 -18.84
N GLU A 381 -15.56 10.64 -18.23
CA GLU A 381 -15.92 9.37 -18.87
C GLU A 381 -17.36 9.36 -19.41
N LYS A 382 -18.30 9.94 -18.66
CA LYS A 382 -19.71 10.02 -19.05
C LYS A 382 -19.92 10.92 -20.27
N ILE A 383 -19.01 11.85 -20.51
CA ILE A 383 -19.10 12.85 -21.59
C ILE A 383 -18.36 12.37 -22.83
N ASP A 384 -17.13 11.88 -22.66
CA ASP A 384 -16.24 11.48 -23.75
C ASP A 384 -15.21 10.44 -23.28
N LYS A 385 -15.39 9.21 -23.76
CA LYS A 385 -14.56 8.06 -23.38
C LYS A 385 -13.14 8.15 -23.94
N ASP A 386 -12.98 8.71 -25.14
CA ASP A 386 -11.67 8.81 -25.79
C ASP A 386 -10.81 9.86 -25.07
N LEU A 387 -11.40 11.00 -24.72
CA LEU A 387 -10.75 12.03 -23.91
C LEU A 387 -10.33 11.50 -22.54
N GLN A 388 -11.19 10.73 -21.86
CA GLN A 388 -10.85 10.12 -20.57
C GLN A 388 -9.64 9.18 -20.69
N GLY A 389 -9.60 8.34 -21.72
CA GLY A 389 -8.47 7.43 -21.98
C GLY A 389 -7.15 8.20 -22.15
N GLN A 390 -7.17 9.27 -22.95
CA GLN A 390 -6.01 10.14 -23.17
C GLN A 390 -5.56 10.85 -21.89
N LEU A 391 -6.50 11.39 -21.11
CA LEU A 391 -6.21 12.00 -19.80
C LEU A 391 -5.59 10.99 -18.84
N ALA A 392 -6.15 9.77 -18.75
CA ALA A 392 -5.63 8.74 -17.87
C ALA A 392 -4.20 8.32 -18.25
N LEU A 393 -3.90 8.22 -19.55
CA LEU A 393 -2.55 7.93 -20.04
C LEU A 393 -1.58 9.07 -19.68
N HIS A 394 -1.97 10.33 -19.90
CA HIS A 394 -1.15 11.49 -19.57
C HIS A 394 -0.89 11.61 -18.07
N LEU A 395 -1.91 11.41 -17.24
CA LEU A 395 -1.76 11.48 -15.77
C LEU A 395 -0.94 10.33 -15.21
N LYS A 396 -0.95 9.14 -15.84
CA LYS A 396 -0.09 7.99 -15.51
C LYS A 396 1.34 8.13 -16.02
N GLU A 397 1.63 9.09 -16.90
CA GLU A 397 3.00 9.34 -17.39
C GLU A 397 3.94 9.54 -16.19
N ARG A 398 4.91 8.61 -16.04
CA ARG A 398 5.91 8.69 -15.00
C ARG A 398 7.02 9.63 -15.45
N SER A 399 7.37 10.59 -14.61
CA SER A 399 8.71 11.18 -14.71
C SER A 399 9.73 10.08 -14.36
N GLN A 400 10.96 10.15 -14.89
CA GLN A 400 12.05 9.22 -14.54
C GLN A 400 12.33 9.12 -13.02
N GLU A 401 11.80 10.05 -12.20
CA GLU A 401 11.78 10.00 -10.74
C GLU A 401 10.43 9.47 -10.23
N ALA A 402 10.44 8.65 -9.16
CA ALA A 402 9.27 8.03 -8.56
C ALA A 402 8.06 8.98 -8.43
N GLY A 403 6.99 8.71 -9.18
CA GLY A 403 5.71 9.41 -9.11
C GLY A 403 5.14 9.87 -10.46
N THR A 404 3.83 10.10 -10.51
CA THR A 404 3.07 10.39 -11.73
C THR A 404 2.69 11.88 -11.85
N ARG A 405 2.31 12.32 -13.06
CA ARG A 405 1.77 13.68 -13.26
C ARG A 405 0.47 13.89 -12.47
N GLY A 406 -0.35 12.85 -12.32
CA GLY A 406 -1.58 12.89 -11.50
C GLY A 406 -1.32 13.17 -10.01
N GLU A 407 -0.28 12.57 -9.43
CA GLU A 407 0.10 12.83 -8.03
C GLU A 407 0.49 14.31 -7.81
N LEU A 408 1.22 14.91 -8.78
CA LEU A 408 1.56 16.34 -8.75
C LEU A 408 0.34 17.25 -8.88
N LEU A 409 -0.60 16.87 -9.75
CA LEU A 409 -1.85 17.61 -9.93
C LEU A 409 -2.69 17.61 -8.65
N LYS A 410 -2.78 16.47 -7.96
CA LYS A 410 -3.47 16.38 -6.66
C LYS A 410 -2.80 17.23 -5.58
N LEU A 411 -1.48 17.21 -5.51
CA LEU A 411 -0.72 18.09 -4.63
C LEU A 411 -0.99 19.57 -4.93
N ALA A 412 -1.07 19.93 -6.22
CA ALA A 412 -1.41 21.28 -6.64
C ALA A 412 -2.85 21.65 -6.25
N ALA A 413 -3.83 20.76 -6.46
CA ALA A 413 -5.21 20.99 -6.06
C ALA A 413 -5.37 21.23 -4.55
N LEU A 414 -4.60 20.51 -3.74
CA LEU A 414 -4.59 20.66 -2.28
C LEU A 414 -4.01 21.99 -1.78
N THR A 415 -3.12 22.65 -2.54
CA THR A 415 -2.26 23.72 -2.00
C THR A 415 -2.31 25.03 -2.76
N PHE A 416 -2.62 25.00 -4.05
CA PHE A 416 -2.59 26.16 -4.91
C PHE A 416 -3.73 27.12 -4.59
N SER A 417 -3.46 28.42 -4.51
CA SER A 417 -4.51 29.44 -4.47
C SER A 417 -4.10 30.65 -5.31
N PRO A 418 -4.88 31.05 -6.32
CA PRO A 418 -4.50 32.14 -7.22
C PRO A 418 -4.37 33.49 -6.50
N GLU A 419 -5.11 33.70 -5.41
CA GLU A 419 -5.15 34.98 -4.68
C GLU A 419 -4.02 35.16 -3.65
N LYS A 420 -3.41 34.06 -3.18
CA LYS A 420 -2.45 34.10 -2.06
C LYS A 420 -1.02 33.90 -2.53
N ALA A 421 -0.21 34.97 -2.50
CA ALA A 421 1.22 34.93 -2.83
C ALA A 421 2.04 33.92 -1.99
N LYS A 422 1.58 33.55 -0.79
CA LYS A 422 2.20 32.51 0.07
C LYS A 422 1.94 31.08 -0.42
N THR A 423 1.14 30.87 -1.46
CA THR A 423 0.74 29.54 -1.95
C THR A 423 1.50 29.05 -3.19
N ARG A 424 2.69 29.59 -3.45
CA ARG A 424 3.51 29.19 -4.60
C ARG A 424 3.77 27.69 -4.58
N LEU A 425 3.42 27.01 -5.67
CA LEU A 425 3.65 25.57 -5.82
C LEU A 425 5.14 25.24 -5.91
N SER A 426 5.90 26.18 -6.49
CA SER A 426 7.35 26.06 -6.64
C SER A 426 8.13 26.10 -5.32
N SER A 427 7.65 26.81 -4.29
CA SER A 427 8.30 26.81 -2.97
C SER A 427 8.01 25.50 -2.21
N LEU A 428 6.75 25.06 -2.23
CA LEU A 428 6.34 23.79 -1.63
C LEU A 428 7.11 22.61 -2.23
N GLY A 429 7.29 22.61 -3.56
CA GLY A 429 8.08 21.57 -4.21
C GLY A 429 9.53 21.52 -3.71
N ARG A 430 10.13 22.65 -3.33
CA ARG A 430 11.49 22.67 -2.76
C ARG A 430 11.50 22.24 -1.30
N GLU A 431 10.50 22.63 -0.51
CA GLU A 431 10.33 22.23 0.90
C GLU A 431 10.17 20.71 1.03
N LEU A 432 9.38 20.10 0.13
CA LEU A 432 9.22 18.65 0.01
C LEU A 432 10.38 17.95 -0.72
N LYS A 433 11.43 18.70 -1.08
CA LYS A 433 12.62 18.21 -1.79
C LYS A 433 12.28 17.42 -3.06
N LEU A 434 11.33 17.92 -3.85
CA LEU A 434 11.02 17.38 -5.17
C LEU A 434 12.18 17.61 -6.13
N GLY A 435 12.40 16.65 -7.05
CA GLY A 435 13.39 16.80 -8.10
C GLY A 435 13.11 17.99 -9.03
N THR A 436 14.16 18.50 -9.66
CA THR A 436 14.13 19.78 -10.39
C THR A 436 13.08 19.80 -11.50
N ARG A 437 12.82 18.67 -12.16
CA ARG A 437 11.80 18.57 -13.21
C ARG A 437 10.39 18.77 -12.66
N LYS A 438 10.05 18.15 -11.53
CA LYS A 438 8.73 18.30 -10.88
C LYS A 438 8.50 19.72 -10.40
N VAL A 439 9.52 20.34 -9.81
CA VAL A 439 9.45 21.77 -9.41
C VAL A 439 9.22 22.68 -10.62
N LYS A 440 9.84 22.39 -11.77
CA LYS A 440 9.59 23.15 -13.02
C LYS A 440 8.16 22.99 -13.54
N ILE A 441 7.56 21.80 -13.45
CA ILE A 441 6.15 21.58 -13.81
C ILE A 441 5.24 22.43 -12.92
N LEU A 442 5.43 22.35 -11.60
CA LEU A 442 4.67 23.14 -10.63
C LEU A 442 4.82 24.66 -10.87
N GLN A 443 6.03 25.11 -11.19
CA GLN A 443 6.30 26.51 -11.53
C GLN A 443 5.63 26.94 -12.85
N ARG A 444 5.57 26.04 -13.85
CA ARG A 444 4.86 26.30 -15.11
C ARG A 444 3.36 26.40 -14.85
N MET A 445 2.78 25.48 -14.07
CA MET A 445 1.36 25.54 -13.69
C MET A 445 0.99 26.88 -13.04
N GLU A 446 1.79 27.32 -12.06
CA GLU A 446 1.62 28.60 -11.36
C GLU A 446 1.62 29.80 -12.33
N LYS A 447 2.47 29.79 -13.36
CA LYS A 447 2.56 30.86 -14.37
C LYS A 447 1.46 30.81 -15.43
N LEU A 448 1.01 29.61 -15.78
CA LEU A 448 0.03 29.38 -16.85
C LEU A 448 -1.40 29.58 -16.37
N TYR A 449 -1.70 29.34 -15.09
CA TYR A 449 -3.06 29.44 -14.56
C TYR A 449 -3.72 30.80 -14.82
N PRO A 450 -3.12 31.97 -14.49
CA PRO A 450 -3.76 33.27 -14.76
C PRO A 450 -3.96 33.54 -16.26
N ARG A 451 -3.11 32.95 -17.11
CA ARG A 451 -3.24 33.08 -18.57
C ARG A 451 -4.41 32.25 -19.10
N LEU A 452 -4.60 31.04 -18.57
CA LEU A 452 -5.76 30.21 -18.89
C LEU A 452 -7.05 30.88 -18.44
N GLU A 453 -7.07 31.42 -17.21
CA GLU A 453 -8.24 32.11 -16.66
C GLU A 453 -8.66 33.28 -17.55
N LYS A 454 -7.70 34.10 -18.01
CA LYS A 454 -7.96 35.16 -18.98
C LYS A 454 -8.47 34.62 -20.32
N LEU A 455 -7.85 33.55 -20.84
CA LEU A 455 -8.25 32.92 -22.10
C LEU A 455 -9.69 32.39 -22.07
N ILE A 456 -10.08 31.72 -20.99
CA ILE A 456 -11.43 31.18 -20.81
C ILE A 456 -12.45 32.31 -20.64
N ALA A 457 -12.10 33.38 -19.91
CA ALA A 457 -12.99 34.53 -19.71
C ALA A 457 -13.25 35.31 -21.01
N GLU A 458 -12.22 35.45 -21.87
CA GLU A 458 -12.27 36.23 -23.11
C GLU A 458 -12.53 35.35 -24.36
N TRP A 459 -12.90 34.08 -24.18
CA TRP A 459 -12.93 33.00 -25.19
C TRP A 459 -13.52 33.39 -26.54
N ARG A 460 -12.69 33.86 -27.47
CA ARG A 460 -13.16 34.32 -28.80
C ARG A 460 -12.16 34.17 -29.96
N ASP A 461 -10.89 33.85 -29.73
CA ASP A 461 -9.87 33.87 -30.79
C ASP A 461 -9.03 32.57 -30.90
N PRO A 462 -9.09 31.84 -32.03
CA PRO A 462 -8.28 30.64 -32.29
C PRO A 462 -6.77 30.88 -32.16
N TYR A 463 -6.28 32.08 -32.45
CA TYR A 463 -4.85 32.38 -32.33
C TYR A 463 -4.40 32.47 -30.87
N SER A 464 -5.22 33.06 -30.01
CA SER A 464 -4.99 33.10 -28.55
C SER A 464 -4.99 31.70 -27.93
N VAL A 465 -5.86 30.80 -28.42
CA VAL A 465 -5.86 29.38 -28.03
C VAL A 465 -4.57 28.69 -28.49
N ALA A 466 -4.19 28.84 -29.76
CA ALA A 466 -2.95 28.26 -30.29
C ALA A 466 -1.71 28.77 -29.53
N GLU A 467 -1.65 30.07 -29.22
CA GLU A 467 -0.58 30.67 -28.42
C GLU A 467 -0.48 30.01 -27.04
N PHE A 468 -1.61 29.83 -26.35
CA PHE A 468 -1.64 29.16 -25.06
C PHE A 468 -1.16 27.71 -25.15
N LEU A 469 -1.66 26.93 -26.11
CA LEU A 469 -1.31 25.53 -26.29
C LEU A 469 0.19 25.33 -26.59
N ILE A 470 0.78 26.17 -27.45
CA ILE A 470 2.23 26.13 -27.77
C ILE A 470 3.07 26.44 -26.54
N MET A 471 2.65 27.45 -25.77
CA MET A 471 3.35 27.86 -24.57
C MET A 471 3.25 26.80 -23.47
N ALA A 472 2.04 26.27 -23.23
CA ALA A 472 1.74 25.35 -22.15
C ALA A 472 2.25 23.92 -22.44
N LYS A 473 2.20 23.47 -23.70
CA LYS A 473 2.61 22.13 -24.13
C LYS A 473 1.90 21.05 -23.30
N LYS A 474 2.66 20.10 -22.74
CA LYS A 474 2.14 19.03 -21.87
C LYS A 474 1.43 19.56 -20.61
N GLU A 475 1.84 20.72 -20.11
CA GLU A 475 1.23 21.31 -18.90
C GLU A 475 -0.18 21.89 -19.12
N THR A 476 -0.66 21.91 -20.38
CA THR A 476 -2.04 22.25 -20.71
C THR A 476 -3.02 21.42 -19.89
N VAL A 477 -2.79 20.11 -19.80
CA VAL A 477 -3.68 19.17 -19.12
C VAL A 477 -3.81 19.50 -17.64
N GLU A 478 -2.68 19.62 -16.92
CA GLU A 478 -2.72 19.89 -15.48
C GLU A 478 -3.36 21.24 -15.15
N VAL A 479 -3.09 22.27 -15.97
CA VAL A 479 -3.63 23.62 -15.73
C VAL A 479 -5.13 23.66 -16.01
N CYS A 480 -5.61 22.99 -17.06
CA CYS A 480 -7.04 22.88 -17.37
C CYS A 480 -7.80 22.11 -16.28
N LEU A 481 -7.29 20.96 -15.85
CA LEU A 481 -7.92 20.17 -14.79
C LEU A 481 -7.94 20.96 -13.46
N LEU A 482 -6.85 21.65 -13.13
CA LEU A 482 -6.79 22.51 -11.96
C LEU A 482 -7.82 23.65 -12.06
N PHE A 483 -7.95 24.29 -13.23
CA PHE A 483 -8.93 25.35 -13.47
C PHE A 483 -10.37 24.86 -13.32
N LEU A 484 -10.72 23.68 -13.86
CA LEU A 484 -12.04 23.07 -13.69
C LEU A 484 -12.40 22.84 -12.22
N VAL A 485 -11.43 22.41 -11.41
CA VAL A 485 -11.61 22.19 -9.97
C VAL A 485 -11.81 23.50 -9.22
N LEU A 486 -11.05 24.55 -9.57
CA LEU A 486 -11.17 25.86 -8.92
C LEU A 486 -12.46 26.61 -9.34
N ASN A 487 -13.00 26.33 -10.53
CA ASN A 487 -14.17 27.00 -11.10
C ASN A 487 -15.37 26.05 -11.31
N SER A 488 -15.58 25.11 -10.39
CA SER A 488 -16.55 24.02 -10.53
C SER A 488 -18.02 24.44 -10.70
N LYS A 489 -18.36 25.70 -10.40
CA LYS A 489 -19.73 26.24 -10.48
C LYS A 489 -20.10 26.87 -11.83
N GLY A 490 -19.11 27.14 -12.71
CA GLY A 490 -19.36 27.81 -14.00
C GLY A 490 -19.51 26.83 -15.15
N GLU A 491 -20.74 26.55 -15.58
CA GLU A 491 -21.01 25.59 -16.66
C GLU A 491 -20.38 26.01 -18.00
N ALA A 492 -20.45 27.30 -18.34
CA ALA A 492 -19.78 27.85 -19.53
C ALA A 492 -18.25 27.67 -19.48
N CYS A 493 -17.63 28.01 -18.35
CA CYS A 493 -16.18 27.83 -18.16
C CYS A 493 -15.77 26.36 -18.25
N ARG A 494 -16.61 25.45 -17.73
CA ARG A 494 -16.39 24.00 -17.81
C ARG A 494 -16.39 23.53 -19.26
N SER A 495 -17.40 23.91 -20.03
CA SER A 495 -17.51 23.52 -21.45
C SER A 495 -16.33 24.01 -22.28
N SER A 496 -15.95 25.29 -22.16
CA SER A 496 -14.79 25.84 -22.88
C SER A 496 -13.47 25.17 -22.49
N THR A 497 -13.29 24.84 -21.20
CA THR A 497 -12.06 24.15 -20.77
C THR A 497 -11.99 22.71 -21.28
N LEU A 498 -13.12 22.01 -21.34
CA LEU A 498 -13.19 20.67 -21.92
C LEU A 498 -12.94 20.71 -23.44
N GLU A 499 -13.46 21.72 -24.13
CA GLU A 499 -13.18 21.96 -25.56
C GLU A 499 -11.69 22.22 -25.80
N LEU A 500 -11.04 23.04 -24.97
CA LEU A 500 -9.59 23.25 -25.03
C LEU A 500 -8.79 21.96 -24.86
N LEU A 501 -9.21 21.10 -23.94
CA LEU A 501 -8.57 19.80 -23.71
C LEU A 501 -8.72 18.88 -24.92
N LYS A 502 -9.90 18.84 -25.56
CA LYS A 502 -10.10 18.08 -26.80
C LYS A 502 -9.19 18.60 -27.90
N GLU A 503 -9.16 19.90 -28.14
CA GLU A 503 -8.31 20.52 -29.16
C GLU A 503 -6.81 20.23 -28.90
N TYR A 504 -6.38 20.25 -27.64
CA TYR A 504 -5.02 19.87 -27.26
C TYR A 504 -4.69 18.42 -27.68
N PHE A 505 -5.55 17.46 -27.37
CA PHE A 505 -5.27 16.05 -27.70
C PHE A 505 -5.38 15.78 -29.21
N ASP A 506 -6.31 16.42 -29.91
CA ASP A 506 -6.44 16.32 -31.36
C ASP A 506 -5.19 16.84 -32.10
N LYS A 507 -4.55 17.87 -31.54
CA LYS A 507 -3.38 18.54 -32.14
C LYS A 507 -2.07 18.28 -31.40
N VAL A 508 -1.99 17.27 -30.53
CA VAL A 508 -0.85 17.07 -29.61
C VAL A 508 0.49 16.95 -30.33
N GLU A 509 0.53 16.23 -31.45
CA GLU A 509 1.74 16.07 -32.27
C GLU A 509 2.19 17.40 -32.88
N LEU A 510 1.26 18.22 -33.38
CA LEU A 510 1.58 19.55 -33.92
C LEU A 510 2.04 20.52 -32.83
N ILE A 511 1.54 20.38 -31.60
CA ILE A 511 1.93 21.22 -30.46
C ILE A 511 3.33 20.85 -29.96
N LEU A 512 3.60 19.56 -29.77
CA LEU A 512 4.85 19.06 -29.19
C LEU A 512 5.98 18.96 -30.23
N HIS A 513 5.64 18.58 -31.45
CA HIS A 513 6.55 18.26 -32.54
C HIS A 513 6.09 18.93 -33.86
N PRO A 514 6.11 20.27 -33.94
CA PRO A 514 5.63 20.99 -35.11
C PRO A 514 6.35 20.57 -36.40
N ALA A 515 5.56 20.34 -37.45
CA ALA A 515 6.08 20.11 -38.78
C ALA A 515 6.88 21.33 -39.24
N ARG A 516 8.16 21.13 -39.55
CA ARG A 516 9.04 22.20 -40.03
C ARG A 516 8.71 22.54 -41.48
N LEU A 517 7.68 23.36 -41.69
CA LEU A 517 7.25 23.80 -43.03
C LEU A 517 8.31 24.64 -43.75
N ILE A 518 9.11 25.43 -43.02
CA ILE A 518 10.24 26.20 -43.52
C ILE A 518 11.39 26.12 -42.51
N ARG A 519 12.64 26.05 -43.01
CA ARG A 519 13.84 26.17 -42.17
C ARG A 519 14.15 27.63 -41.86
N GLY A 520 14.64 27.91 -40.64
CA GLY A 520 15.03 29.27 -40.23
C GLY A 520 16.01 29.93 -41.21
N GLU A 521 16.97 29.15 -41.75
CA GLU A 521 17.92 29.61 -42.79
C GLU A 521 17.25 30.07 -44.09
N GLU A 522 16.18 29.39 -44.49
CA GLU A 522 15.44 29.72 -45.70
C GLU A 522 14.58 30.98 -45.49
N LEU A 523 14.03 31.14 -44.29
CA LEU A 523 13.34 32.34 -43.82
C LEU A 523 14.27 33.55 -43.79
N MET A 524 15.48 33.39 -43.25
CA MET A 524 16.51 34.43 -43.22
C MET A 524 16.91 34.88 -44.63
N LYS A 525 17.17 33.93 -45.54
CA LYS A 525 17.55 34.23 -46.93
C LYS A 525 16.42 34.93 -47.71
N LYS A 526 15.18 34.46 -47.58
CA LYS A 526 14.05 34.97 -48.38
C LYS A 526 13.45 36.28 -47.85
N LEU A 527 13.63 36.59 -46.57
CA LEU A 527 13.12 37.83 -45.94
C LEU A 527 14.22 38.82 -45.54
N ALA A 528 15.51 38.49 -45.79
CA ALA A 528 16.67 39.30 -45.42
C ALA A 528 16.72 39.71 -43.93
N ILE A 529 16.38 38.76 -43.04
CA ILE A 529 16.35 38.96 -41.59
C ILE A 529 17.60 38.34 -40.95
N ALA A 530 18.20 39.03 -39.98
CA ALA A 530 19.31 38.53 -39.19
C ALA A 530 18.86 37.48 -38.14
N PRO A 531 19.74 36.56 -37.72
CA PRO A 531 19.43 35.65 -36.61
C PRO A 531 19.17 36.46 -35.33
N GLY A 532 18.01 36.25 -34.70
CA GLY A 532 17.61 37.07 -33.55
C GLY A 532 16.16 36.86 -33.10
N PRO A 533 15.64 37.74 -32.22
CA PRO A 533 14.28 37.66 -31.69
C PRO A 533 13.20 37.74 -32.78
N ASP A 534 13.43 38.50 -33.85
CA ASP A 534 12.47 38.65 -34.96
C ASP A 534 12.25 37.33 -35.71
N LEU A 535 13.32 36.55 -35.94
CA LEU A 535 13.20 35.22 -36.55
C LEU A 535 12.44 34.25 -35.63
N SER A 536 12.68 34.32 -34.32
CA SER A 536 11.98 33.48 -33.34
C SER A 536 10.49 33.83 -33.28
N PHE A 537 10.16 35.11 -33.29
CA PHE A 537 8.79 35.62 -33.34
C PHE A 537 8.05 35.13 -34.60
N LEU A 538 8.69 35.21 -35.78
CA LEU A 538 8.09 34.73 -37.03
C LEU A 538 7.86 33.21 -37.02
N LEU A 539 8.83 32.43 -36.53
CA LEU A 539 8.67 30.97 -36.42
C LEU A 539 7.54 30.60 -35.47
N GLU A 540 7.40 31.31 -34.34
CA GLU A 540 6.32 31.10 -33.38
C GLU A 540 4.95 31.48 -33.97
N LYS A 541 4.86 32.60 -34.71
CA LYS A 541 3.62 33.01 -35.40
C LYS A 541 3.22 32.04 -36.52
N ILE A 542 4.19 31.50 -37.26
CA ILE A 542 3.93 30.44 -38.24
C ILE A 542 3.43 29.18 -37.53
N HIS A 543 4.00 28.80 -36.38
CA HIS A 543 3.53 27.65 -35.61
C HIS A 543 2.09 27.87 -35.10
N GLN A 544 1.75 29.07 -34.63
CA GLN A 544 0.37 29.43 -34.27
C GLN A 544 -0.58 29.26 -35.47
N ALA A 545 -0.22 29.82 -36.64
CA ALA A 545 -1.02 29.71 -37.85
C ALA A 545 -1.13 28.27 -38.38
N GLN A 546 -0.13 27.43 -38.15
CA GLN A 546 -0.20 25.99 -38.44
C GLN A 546 -1.23 25.28 -37.56
N LEU A 547 -1.29 25.60 -36.27
CA LEU A 547 -2.26 25.00 -35.35
C LEU A 547 -3.69 25.45 -35.64
N VAL A 548 -3.89 26.71 -36.04
CA VAL A 548 -5.20 27.22 -36.49
C VAL A 548 -5.61 26.58 -37.82
N GLY A 549 -4.64 26.19 -38.66
CA GLY A 549 -4.85 25.54 -39.95
C GLY A 549 -4.74 26.48 -41.16
N ASP A 550 -4.37 27.74 -40.93
CA ASP A 550 -4.21 28.78 -41.96
C ASP A 550 -2.94 28.57 -42.81
N VAL A 551 -1.95 27.87 -42.26
CA VAL A 551 -0.67 27.58 -42.93
C VAL A 551 -0.42 26.07 -42.95
N LYS A 552 -0.42 25.48 -44.15
CA LYS A 552 -0.24 24.02 -44.33
C LYS A 552 1.02 23.65 -45.11
N ASN A 553 1.63 24.60 -45.82
CA ASN A 553 2.80 24.35 -46.66
C ASN A 553 3.84 25.48 -46.58
N SER A 554 5.02 25.22 -47.14
CA SER A 554 6.15 26.16 -47.16
C SER A 554 5.77 27.50 -47.80
N SER A 555 5.05 27.50 -48.92
CA SER A 555 4.71 28.74 -49.63
C SER A 555 3.80 29.65 -48.81
N GLN A 556 2.78 29.08 -48.16
CA GLN A 556 1.88 29.80 -47.24
C GLN A 556 2.63 30.34 -46.02
N ALA A 557 3.57 29.57 -45.46
CA ALA A 557 4.37 30.01 -44.32
C ALA A 557 5.22 31.24 -44.68
N LEU A 558 5.78 31.28 -45.89
CA LEU A 558 6.54 32.43 -46.38
C LEU A 558 5.66 33.66 -46.58
N GLU A 559 4.47 33.49 -47.17
CA GLU A 559 3.54 34.59 -47.41
C GLU A 559 3.02 35.17 -46.09
N TYR A 560 2.69 34.30 -45.14
CA TYR A 560 2.26 34.69 -43.80
C TYR A 560 3.36 35.48 -43.07
N ALA A 561 4.61 35.02 -43.14
CA ALA A 561 5.75 35.73 -42.56
C ALA A 561 5.97 37.11 -43.19
N ARG A 562 5.76 37.27 -44.51
CA ARG A 562 5.85 38.57 -45.19
C ARG A 562 4.80 39.56 -44.70
N LYS A 563 3.58 39.09 -44.41
CA LYS A 563 2.48 39.95 -43.92
C LYS A 563 2.73 40.48 -42.51
N LEU A 564 3.53 39.80 -41.70
CA LEU A 564 3.83 40.15 -40.32
C LEU A 564 5.01 41.12 -40.16
N LEU A 565 5.83 41.28 -41.20
CA LEU A 565 6.90 42.27 -41.19
C LEU A 565 6.32 43.67 -41.47
N PRO A 566 6.64 44.69 -40.67
CA PRO A 566 6.31 46.06 -41.04
C PRO A 566 6.96 46.37 -42.40
N ALA A 567 6.22 47.03 -43.29
CA ALA A 567 6.75 47.48 -44.58
C ALA A 567 8.09 48.21 -44.35
N PRO A 568 9.12 47.98 -45.19
CA PRO A 568 10.41 48.62 -44.99
C PRO A 568 10.19 50.13 -44.94
N GLY A 569 10.44 50.73 -43.76
CA GLY A 569 10.41 52.18 -43.61
C GLY A 569 11.34 52.80 -44.66
N PRO A 570 11.00 53.99 -45.20
CA PRO A 570 11.76 54.57 -46.29
C PRO A 570 13.23 54.62 -45.90
N THR A 571 14.06 53.91 -46.66
CA THR A 571 15.51 53.97 -46.57
C THR A 571 15.89 55.44 -46.58
N LYS A 572 16.43 55.95 -45.46
CA LYS A 572 17.19 57.20 -45.46
C LYS A 572 18.37 56.98 -46.41
N LYS A 573 18.20 57.41 -47.66
CA LYS A 573 19.32 57.66 -48.57
C LYS A 573 20.11 58.80 -47.92
N THR A 574 21.37 58.47 -47.60
CA THR A 574 22.55 59.34 -47.42
C THR A 574 22.32 60.76 -46.92
#